data_AF-A0A7C7C572-F1
#
_entry.id   AF-A0A7C7C572-F1
#
_cell.length_a   1.000
_cell.length_b   1.000
_cell.length_c   1.000
_cell.angle_alpha   90.00
_cell.angle_beta   90.00
_cell.angle_gamma   90.00
#
_symmetry.space_group_name_H-M   'P 1'
#
loop_
_entity.id
_entity.type
_entity.pdbx_description
1 polymer ?
#
loop_
_entity_poly.entity_id
_entity_poly.type
_entity_poly.pdbx_seq_one_letter_code
_entity_poly.pdbx_strand_id
1 'polypeptide(L)'
;MIKQKILEFALKNWKAILIVLLLAVIALKNSRDYKLMQTAYETQIESHEAQIEGLKEIHKREIEEKQLLMESFLESIAAIEEEYEKAQEELDVLREKKNNEYKRKFRHDKQALIKDIETKFGIEYVP
;
A
#
# COMPACT_ATOMS: atom_id res chain seq x y z
N MET A 1 -62.15 53.61 16.45
CA MET A 1 -62.00 53.24 17.88
C MET A 1 -60.89 52.23 18.15
N ILE A 2 -60.87 51.04 17.52
CA ILE A 2 -59.85 50.00 17.81
C ILE A 2 -58.42 50.48 17.49
N LYS A 3 -58.23 51.11 16.32
CA LYS A 3 -56.92 51.65 15.91
C LYS A 3 -56.37 52.73 16.85
N GLN A 4 -57.22 53.62 17.37
CA GLN A 4 -56.81 54.66 18.33
C GLN A 4 -56.43 54.09 19.69
N LYS A 5 -57.21 53.13 20.22
CA LYS A 5 -56.88 52.44 21.47
C LYS A 5 -55.56 51.65 21.39
N ILE A 6 -55.29 51.02 20.24
CA ILE A 6 -54.01 50.34 19.99
C ILE A 6 -52.84 51.32 19.97
N LEU A 7 -53.03 52.50 19.36
CA LEU A 7 -52.00 53.54 19.25
C LEU A 7 -51.66 54.16 20.60
N GLU A 8 -52.67 54.45 21.43
CA GLU A 8 -52.47 54.92 22.80
C GLU A 8 -51.80 53.87 23.68
N PHE A 9 -52.19 52.60 23.54
CA PHE A 9 -51.56 51.50 24.26
C PHE A 9 -50.10 51.28 23.85
N ALA A 10 -49.81 51.39 22.54
CA ALA A 10 -48.46 51.26 21.99
C ALA A 10 -47.55 52.41 22.44
N LEU A 11 -48.06 53.65 22.48
CA LEU A 11 -47.32 54.80 23.00
C LEU A 11 -47.08 54.70 24.52
N LYS A 12 -48.06 54.23 25.29
CA LYS A 12 -47.93 54.08 26.74
C LYS A 12 -46.97 52.95 27.14
N ASN A 13 -46.92 51.87 26.36
CA ASN A 13 -46.13 50.66 26.65
C ASN A 13 -44.99 50.42 25.64
N TRP A 14 -44.52 51.45 24.94
CA TRP A 14 -43.55 51.31 23.85
C TRP A 14 -42.26 50.58 24.26
N LYS A 15 -41.79 50.80 25.49
CA LYS A 15 -40.62 50.10 26.05
C LYS A 15 -40.84 48.59 26.18
N ALA A 16 -42.04 48.18 26.61
CA ALA A 16 -42.37 46.76 26.76
C ALA A 16 -42.47 46.07 25.39
N ILE A 17 -43.07 46.74 24.40
CA ILE A 17 -43.15 46.24 23.02
C ILE A 17 -41.74 46.08 22.44
N LEU A 18 -40.86 47.04 22.68
CA LEU A 18 -39.47 46.99 22.22
C LEU A 18 -38.70 45.82 22.86
N ILE A 19 -38.90 45.57 24.15
CA ILE A 19 -38.29 44.41 24.85
C ILE A 19 -38.78 43.09 24.24
N VAL A 20 -40.09 42.94 24.03
CA VAL A 20 -40.67 41.72 23.43
C VAL A 20 -40.15 41.50 22.02
N LEU A 21 -40.02 42.57 21.23
CA LEU A 21 -39.47 42.51 19.87
C LEU A 21 -37.99 42.10 19.88
N LEU A 22 -37.18 42.66 20.80
CA LEU A 22 -35.78 42.25 20.97
C LEU A 22 -35.66 40.78 21.37
N LEU A 23 -36.49 40.30 22.30
CA LEU A 23 -36.52 38.89 22.69
C LEU A 23 -36.92 37.98 21.52
N ALA A 24 -37.90 38.39 20.71
CA ALA A 24 -38.30 37.65 19.52
C ALA A 24 -37.17 37.57 18.48
N VAL A 25 -36.44 38.67 18.27
CA VAL A 25 -35.27 38.69 17.36
C VAL A 25 -34.14 37.79 17.87
N ILE A 26 -33.84 37.82 19.17
CA ILE A 26 -32.83 36.96 19.79
C ILE A 26 -33.24 35.48 19.67
N ALA A 27 -34.50 35.15 19.94
CA ALA A 27 -35.01 33.77 19.83
C ALA A 27 -34.93 33.25 18.38
N LEU A 28 -35.29 34.09 17.40
CA LEU A 28 -35.17 33.77 15.98
C LEU A 28 -33.72 33.57 15.54
N LYS A 29 -32.81 34.44 15.99
CA LYS A 29 -31.38 34.31 15.69
C LYS A 29 -30.81 33.04 16.31
N ASN A 30 -31.04 32.80 17.60
CA ASN A 30 -30.55 31.61 18.29
C ASN A 30 -31.05 30.31 17.64
N SER A 31 -32.31 30.29 17.20
CA SER A 31 -32.87 29.13 16.51
C SER A 31 -32.20 28.88 15.14
N ARG A 32 -31.74 29.93 14.45
CA ARG A 32 -30.98 29.81 13.20
C ARG A 32 -29.54 29.37 13.47
N ASP A 33 -28.89 30.01 14.43
CA ASP A 33 -27.50 29.70 14.80
C ASP A 33 -27.39 28.25 15.29
N TYR A 34 -28.37 27.76 16.07
CA TYR A 34 -28.40 26.37 16.51
C TYR A 34 -28.55 25.37 15.35
N LYS A 35 -29.43 25.67 14.38
CA LYS A 35 -29.58 24.85 13.17
C LYS A 35 -28.30 24.81 12.34
N LEU A 36 -27.65 25.97 12.15
CA LEU A 36 -26.39 26.04 11.42
C LEU A 36 -25.28 25.25 12.12
N MET A 37 -25.20 25.36 13.44
CA MET A 37 -24.25 24.59 14.26
C MET A 37 -24.51 23.09 14.12
N GLN A 38 -25.77 22.64 14.25
CA GLN A 38 -26.13 21.24 14.08
C GLN A 38 -25.74 20.70 12.70
N THR A 39 -26.09 21.41 11.63
CA THR A 39 -25.73 21.01 10.26
C THR A 39 -24.21 20.97 10.08
N ALA A 40 -23.46 21.93 10.64
CA ALA A 40 -22.00 21.91 10.56
C ALA A 40 -21.40 20.69 11.27
N TYR A 41 -21.94 20.29 12.42
CA TYR A 41 -21.52 19.07 13.11
C TYR A 41 -21.86 17.81 12.32
N GLU A 42 -23.07 17.72 11.79
CA GLU A 42 -23.50 16.59 10.95
C GLU A 42 -22.60 16.45 9.71
N THR A 43 -22.37 17.54 8.99
CA THR A 43 -21.45 17.56 7.83
C THR A 43 -20.02 17.17 8.22
N GLN A 44 -19.54 17.59 9.40
CA GLN A 44 -18.22 17.22 9.88
C GLN A 44 -18.13 15.72 10.20
N ILE A 45 -19.16 15.16 10.83
CA ILE A 45 -19.25 13.72 11.12
C ILE A 45 -19.26 12.93 9.80
N GLU A 46 -20.12 13.29 8.87
CA GLU A 46 -20.21 12.64 7.54
C GLU A 46 -18.87 12.72 6.79
N SER A 47 -18.20 13.88 6.83
CA SER A 47 -16.89 14.05 6.20
C SER A 47 -15.83 13.16 6.85
N HIS A 48 -15.81 13.05 8.18
CA HIS A 48 -14.87 12.19 8.88
C HIS A 48 -15.15 10.71 8.63
N GLU A 49 -16.42 10.31 8.58
CA GLU A 49 -16.82 8.95 8.24
C GLU A 49 -16.37 8.59 6.82
N ALA A 50 -16.60 9.47 5.85
CA ALA A 50 -16.13 9.29 4.48
C ALA A 50 -14.60 9.21 4.38
N GLN A 51 -13.86 10.01 5.17
CA GLN A 51 -12.40 9.94 5.23
C GLN A 51 -11.91 8.61 5.82
N ILE A 52 -12.57 8.12 6.88
CA ILE A 52 -12.24 6.83 7.50
C ILE A 52 -12.54 5.69 6.53
N GLU A 53 -13.67 5.73 5.84
CA GLU A 53 -14.05 4.72 4.85
C GLU A 53 -13.07 4.70 3.67
N GLY A 54 -12.74 5.87 3.12
CA GLY A 54 -11.72 6.00 2.08
C GLY A 54 -10.35 5.45 2.53
N LEU A 55 -9.93 5.73 3.76
CA LEU A 55 -8.69 5.21 4.31
C LEU A 55 -8.71 3.68 4.47
N LYS A 56 -9.84 3.12 4.94
CA LYS A 56 -10.03 1.66 5.04
C LYS A 56 -9.94 0.99 3.68
N GLU A 57 -10.54 1.60 2.65
CA GLU A 57 -10.50 1.07 1.30
C GLU A 57 -9.08 1.09 0.72
N ILE A 58 -8.36 2.21 0.88
CA ILE A 58 -6.95 2.32 0.47
C ILE A 58 -6.11 1.26 1.17
N HIS A 59 -6.28 1.08 2.48
CA HIS A 59 -5.51 0.10 3.25
C HIS A 59 -5.81 -1.33 2.78
N LYS A 60 -7.06 -1.64 2.48
CA LYS A 60 -7.45 -2.94 1.93
C LYS A 60 -6.76 -3.21 0.60
N ARG A 61 -6.80 -2.25 -0.33
CA ARG A 61 -6.11 -2.38 -1.63
C ARG A 61 -4.60 -2.53 -1.46
N GLU A 62 -3.99 -1.78 -0.56
CA GLU A 62 -2.55 -1.89 -0.27
C GLU A 62 -2.17 -3.28 0.26
N ILE A 63 -3.02 -3.90 1.09
CA ILE A 63 -2.81 -5.29 1.56
C ILE A 63 -2.89 -6.26 0.39
N GLU A 64 -3.89 -6.14 -0.48
CA GLU A 64 -4.07 -7.00 -1.65
C GLU A 64 -2.88 -6.88 -2.61
N GLU A 65 -2.43 -5.66 -2.91
CA GLU A 65 -1.25 -5.40 -3.75
C GLU A 65 0.03 -5.98 -3.14
N LYS A 66 0.22 -5.82 -1.81
CA LYS A 66 1.36 -6.43 -1.11
C LYS A 66 1.34 -7.95 -1.15
N GLN A 67 0.16 -8.55 -1.05
CA GLN A 67 0.02 -10.00 -1.13
C GLN A 67 0.38 -10.52 -2.52
N LEU A 68 -0.14 -9.89 -3.57
CA LEU A 68 0.21 -10.24 -4.96
C LEU A 68 1.71 -10.09 -5.23
N LEU A 69 2.32 -9.02 -4.73
CA LEU A 69 3.75 -8.80 -4.84
C LEU A 69 4.54 -9.91 -4.12
N MET A 70 4.12 -10.28 -2.90
CA MET A 70 4.75 -11.37 -2.14
C MET A 70 4.65 -12.71 -2.88
N GLU A 71 3.49 -13.04 -3.44
CA GLU A 71 3.29 -14.25 -4.24
C GLU A 71 4.22 -14.27 -5.46
N SER A 72 4.34 -13.15 -6.18
CA SER A 72 5.26 -13.05 -7.32
C SER A 72 6.73 -13.22 -6.94
N PHE A 73 7.13 -12.73 -5.77
CA PHE A 73 8.49 -12.91 -5.27
C PHE A 73 8.75 -14.35 -4.87
N LEU A 74 7.80 -15.03 -4.23
CA LEU A 74 7.93 -16.44 -3.89
C LEU A 74 8.05 -17.31 -5.15
N GLU A 75 7.25 -17.03 -6.17
CA GLU A 75 7.36 -17.71 -7.47
C GLU A 75 8.73 -17.47 -8.12
N SER A 76 9.22 -16.23 -8.09
CA SER A 76 10.55 -15.89 -8.63
C SER A 76 11.68 -16.60 -7.88
N ILE A 77 11.60 -16.69 -6.55
CA ILE A 77 12.58 -17.42 -5.73
C ILE A 77 12.55 -18.91 -6.09
N ALA A 78 11.37 -19.51 -6.15
CA ALA A 78 11.22 -20.92 -6.50
C ALA A 78 11.79 -21.24 -7.89
N ALA A 79 11.57 -20.36 -8.88
CA ALA A 79 12.15 -20.51 -10.21
C ALA A 79 13.68 -20.45 -10.19
N ILE A 80 14.27 -19.51 -9.43
CA ILE A 80 15.72 -19.41 -9.27
C ILE A 80 16.29 -20.67 -8.59
N GLU A 81 15.62 -21.17 -7.55
CA GLU A 81 16.03 -22.40 -6.87
C GLU A 81 16.00 -23.61 -7.80
N GLU A 82 14.95 -23.75 -8.62
CA GLU A 82 14.84 -24.82 -9.61
C GLU A 82 15.93 -24.72 -10.69
N GLU A 83 16.20 -23.52 -11.20
CA GLU A 83 17.29 -23.29 -12.17
C GLU A 83 18.66 -23.61 -11.56
N TYR A 84 18.87 -23.26 -10.30
CA TYR A 84 20.10 -23.55 -9.58
C TYR A 84 20.30 -25.06 -9.38
N GLU A 85 19.26 -25.79 -8.99
CA GLU A 85 19.31 -27.23 -8.81
C GLU A 85 19.62 -27.94 -10.14
N LYS A 86 18.95 -27.56 -11.23
CA LYS A 86 19.25 -28.08 -12.58
C LYS A 86 20.70 -27.79 -12.98
N ALA A 87 21.18 -26.58 -12.75
CA ALA A 87 22.56 -26.22 -13.06
C ALA A 87 23.57 -27.05 -12.26
N GLN A 88 23.28 -27.37 -10.99
CA GLN A 88 24.12 -28.27 -10.20
C GLN A 88 24.14 -29.69 -10.76
N GLU A 89 22.97 -30.25 -11.10
CA GLU A 89 22.89 -31.58 -11.70
C GLU A 89 23.66 -31.67 -13.02
N GLU A 90 23.53 -30.65 -13.88
CA GLU A 90 24.27 -30.56 -15.13
C GLU A 90 25.79 -30.51 -14.91
N LEU A 91 26.24 -29.74 -13.91
CA LEU A 91 27.65 -29.67 -13.53
C LEU A 91 28.18 -31.01 -13.04
N ASP A 92 27.41 -31.76 -12.26
CA ASP A 92 27.81 -33.09 -11.78
C ASP A 92 27.90 -34.09 -12.92
N VAL A 93 26.95 -34.09 -13.86
CA VAL A 93 27.00 -34.91 -15.07
C VAL A 93 28.22 -34.55 -15.93
N LEU A 94 28.51 -33.26 -16.11
CA LEU A 94 29.70 -32.81 -16.83
C LEU A 94 30.99 -33.23 -16.13
N ARG A 95 31.03 -33.13 -14.80
CA ARG A 95 32.17 -33.56 -13.98
C ARG A 95 32.42 -35.05 -14.11
N GLU A 96 31.37 -35.87 -14.05
CA GLU A 96 31.49 -37.32 -14.21
C GLU A 96 31.98 -37.70 -15.61
N LYS A 97 31.39 -37.09 -16.66
CA LYS A 97 31.83 -37.28 -18.04
C LYS A 97 33.31 -36.95 -18.21
N LYS A 98 33.77 -35.81 -17.67
CA LYS A 98 35.18 -35.41 -17.72
C LYS A 98 36.09 -36.34 -16.95
N ASN A 99 35.69 -36.78 -15.75
CA ASN A 99 36.45 -37.77 -14.99
C ASN A 99 36.60 -39.09 -15.75
N ASN A 100 35.54 -39.57 -16.40
CA ASN A 100 35.58 -40.80 -17.19
C ASN A 100 36.43 -40.63 -18.46
N GLU A 101 36.38 -39.45 -19.11
CA GLU A 101 37.26 -39.09 -20.22
C GLU A 101 38.74 -39.15 -19.82
N TYR A 102 39.10 -38.54 -18.68
CA TYR A 102 40.46 -38.56 -18.16
C TYR A 102 40.92 -39.97 -17.75
N LYS A 103 40.07 -40.77 -17.10
CA LYS A 103 40.37 -42.17 -16.78
C LYS A 103 40.65 -43.00 -18.04
N ARG A 104 39.87 -42.79 -19.11
CA ARG A 104 40.06 -43.47 -20.39
C ARG A 104 41.38 -43.06 -21.05
N LYS A 105 41.66 -41.75 -21.13
CA LYS A 105 42.93 -41.22 -21.66
C LYS A 105 44.12 -41.76 -20.85
N PHE A 106 44.05 -41.80 -19.53
CA PHE A 106 45.11 -42.37 -18.69
C PHE A 106 45.43 -43.85 -19.02
N ARG A 107 44.41 -44.67 -19.35
CA ARG A 107 44.59 -46.09 -19.67
C ARG A 107 45.07 -46.34 -21.09
N HIS A 108 44.55 -45.60 -22.06
CA HIS A 108 44.71 -45.92 -23.49
C HIS A 108 45.53 -44.88 -24.28
N ASP A 109 45.64 -43.65 -23.80
CA ASP A 109 46.29 -42.53 -24.50
C ASP A 109 46.90 -41.51 -23.52
N LYS A 110 48.03 -41.89 -22.92
CA LYS A 110 48.72 -41.09 -21.90
C LYS A 110 49.29 -39.78 -22.46
N GLN A 111 49.71 -39.76 -23.73
CA GLN A 111 50.25 -38.56 -24.36
C GLN A 111 49.18 -37.48 -24.54
N ALA A 112 47.96 -37.87 -24.95
CA ALA A 112 46.85 -36.92 -25.02
C ALA A 112 46.48 -36.34 -23.64
N LEU A 113 46.56 -37.15 -22.57
CA LEU A 113 46.31 -36.67 -21.22
C LEU A 113 47.37 -35.68 -20.74
N ILE A 114 48.65 -35.94 -21.01
CA ILE A 114 49.76 -35.04 -20.67
C ILE A 114 49.54 -33.69 -21.37
N LYS A 115 49.28 -33.69 -22.67
CA LYS A 115 49.04 -32.45 -23.43
C LYS A 115 47.83 -31.65 -22.91
N ASP A 116 46.75 -32.32 -22.50
CA ASP A 116 45.59 -31.67 -21.88
C ASP A 116 45.95 -31.00 -20.55
N ILE A 117 46.79 -31.64 -19.72
CA ILE A 117 47.26 -31.10 -18.44
C ILE A 117 48.17 -29.90 -18.68
N GLU A 118 49.13 -30.01 -19.60
CA GLU A 118 50.06 -28.93 -19.93
C GLU A 118 49.31 -27.70 -20.45
N THR A 119 48.33 -27.90 -21.34
CA THR A 119 47.52 -26.81 -21.90
C THR A 119 46.63 -26.15 -20.84
N LYS A 120 46.02 -26.95 -19.96
CA LYS A 120 45.05 -26.44 -18.97
C LYS A 120 45.70 -25.77 -17.77
N PHE A 121 46.87 -26.25 -17.35
CA PHE A 121 47.57 -25.76 -16.16
C PHE A 121 48.84 -24.97 -16.46
N GLY A 122 49.28 -24.90 -17.72
CA GLY A 122 50.47 -24.13 -18.13
C GLY A 122 51.77 -24.70 -17.58
N ILE A 123 51.80 -26.00 -17.28
CA ILE A 123 52.96 -26.71 -16.73
C ILE A 123 53.56 -27.61 -17.81
N GLU A 124 54.87 -27.84 -17.77
CA GLU A 124 55.58 -28.68 -18.74
C GLU A 124 55.86 -30.05 -18.10
N TYR A 125 55.59 -31.14 -18.82
CA TYR A 125 55.79 -32.49 -18.32
C TYR A 125 57.28 -32.86 -18.29
N VAL A 126 57.80 -33.12 -17.09
CA VAL A 126 59.17 -33.62 -16.89
C VAL A 126 59.13 -35.15 -16.68
N PRO A 127 59.84 -35.95 -17.51
CA PRO A 127 59.80 -37.42 -17.48
C PRO A 127 60.32 -38.07 -16.19
#